data_AF-Q0CYZ5-F1
#
_entry.id   AF-Q0CYZ5-F1
#
_cell.length_a   1.000
_cell.length_b   1.000
_cell.length_c   1.000
_cell.angle_alpha   90.00
_cell.angle_beta   90.00
_cell.angle_gamma   90.00
#
_symmetry.space_group_name_H-M   'P 1'
#
loop_
_entity.id
_entity.type
_entity.pdbx_description
1 polymer ?
#
loop_
_entity_poly.entity_id
_entity_poly.type
_entity_poly.pdbx_seq_one_letter_code
_entity_poly.pdbx_strand_id
1 'polypeptide(L)'
;MAVFSNIVFILAALTVHPGRALGQTATVDAAVSLGTPAHLASGWIYGIPDAQGQIPDRFYTESGYRYGRAGGAQLHDEGQRGWIWGPSDYEGRFQSFLSNYHTTRKYGGRFQLLIHDLWGADGGQNSSAPYPGDNDDWTSYDEFLTALIDDIQSNSATEGLDIDIWNEPELEYFWGGRSTAQWLNLWGRTYHRLRDAFGPDVLLVGPSLSEAPSTTSSWWSQYLTFIRSNSSIPDQYTWHEEGESSDPQSSNATLKALLPQYDLPFRPNNVNEYAIAAYQVPSADAWFISRLERHETIGLRGNWASSTALHDFLAGLVGKPNAGTSAYDGTGTGYWPTGEFQVYRYYNLNQTGTRVGTTGSADNNFDVYATHDGSTLKILSGSKAQTGTWNITVTNLSSLGLPTSGSIDITTYEFGWNGQYGEVDAPTYKGQVTHTYANDEVTWWVEFSDANVAYAFEFGF
;
A
#
# COMPACT_ATOMS: atom_id res chain seq x y z
N MET A 1 -9.79 -30.90 57.90
CA MET A 1 -10.73 -31.71 57.09
C MET A 1 -11.15 -30.85 55.92
N ALA A 2 -10.80 -31.28 54.71
CA ALA A 2 -10.83 -30.51 53.49
C ALA A 2 -12.26 -30.37 52.93
N VAL A 3 -12.59 -29.18 52.44
CA VAL A 3 -13.75 -28.92 51.58
C VAL A 3 -13.20 -28.86 50.16
N PHE A 4 -13.49 -29.87 49.36
CA PHE A 4 -13.16 -29.89 47.94
C PHE A 4 -14.24 -29.15 47.15
N SER A 5 -13.84 -28.09 46.46
CA SER A 5 -14.67 -27.39 45.47
C SER A 5 -14.41 -28.03 44.10
N ASN A 6 -15.46 -28.59 43.48
CA ASN A 6 -15.38 -29.19 42.15
C ASN A 6 -15.37 -28.08 41.09
N ILE A 7 -14.24 -27.90 40.42
CA ILE A 7 -14.13 -27.11 39.18
C ILE A 7 -14.52 -28.03 38.02
N VAL A 8 -15.62 -27.70 37.36
CA VAL A 8 -16.04 -28.33 36.09
C VAL A 8 -15.25 -27.68 34.97
N PHE A 9 -14.35 -28.44 34.34
CA PHE A 9 -13.76 -28.07 33.06
C PHE A 9 -14.79 -28.32 31.95
N ILE A 10 -15.25 -27.26 31.29
CA ILE A 10 -15.98 -27.37 30.03
C ILE A 10 -14.93 -27.61 28.94
N LEU A 11 -14.78 -28.87 28.54
CA LEU A 11 -14.02 -29.26 27.37
C LEU A 11 -14.89 -28.94 26.13
N ALA A 12 -14.57 -27.87 25.40
CA ALA A 12 -15.15 -27.64 24.09
C ALA A 12 -14.59 -28.72 23.14
N ALA A 13 -15.41 -29.73 22.84
CA ALA A 13 -15.07 -30.75 21.86
C ALA A 13 -15.04 -30.10 20.46
N LEU A 14 -13.85 -29.99 19.87
CA LEU A 14 -13.70 -29.79 18.43
C LEU A 14 -14.30 -31.00 17.71
N THR A 15 -15.47 -30.81 17.12
CA THR A 15 -16.07 -31.78 16.22
C THR A 15 -15.29 -31.82 14.92
N VAL A 16 -14.47 -32.87 14.74
CA VAL A 16 -13.88 -33.25 13.44
C VAL A 16 -15.01 -33.51 12.45
N HIS A 17 -15.19 -32.62 11.46
CA HIS A 17 -16.06 -32.86 10.31
C HIS A 17 -15.19 -33.17 9.08
N PRO A 18 -15.27 -34.38 8.51
CA PRO A 18 -14.69 -34.66 7.21
C PRO A 18 -15.55 -33.98 6.14
N GLY A 19 -14.96 -33.04 5.41
CA GLY A 19 -15.40 -32.61 4.07
C GLY A 19 -16.73 -31.83 3.99
N ARG A 20 -16.65 -30.50 4.09
CA ARG A 20 -17.33 -29.66 3.10
C ARG A 20 -16.28 -29.25 2.09
N ALA A 21 -16.43 -29.64 0.82
CA ALA A 21 -15.67 -29.03 -0.25
C ALA A 21 -16.12 -27.56 -0.36
N LEU A 22 -15.45 -26.67 0.36
CA LEU A 22 -15.49 -25.24 0.15
C LEU A 22 -14.79 -25.01 -1.20
N GLY A 23 -15.53 -24.60 -2.22
CA GLY A 23 -15.01 -24.47 -3.59
C GLY A 23 -13.97 -23.37 -3.78
N GLN A 24 -13.60 -22.66 -2.71
CA GLN A 24 -12.70 -21.51 -2.72
C GLN A 24 -11.43 -21.86 -1.96
N THR A 25 -10.33 -22.04 -2.70
CA THR A 25 -9.04 -22.49 -2.16
C THR A 25 -7.95 -21.55 -2.60
N ALA A 26 -7.16 -21.04 -1.65
CA ALA A 26 -5.87 -20.42 -1.95
C ALA A 26 -4.77 -21.50 -1.85
N THR A 27 -3.81 -21.48 -2.77
CA THR A 27 -2.75 -22.50 -2.83
C THR A 27 -1.39 -21.86 -2.54
N VAL A 28 -0.56 -22.58 -1.80
CA VAL A 28 0.87 -22.31 -1.63
C VAL A 28 1.63 -23.44 -2.32
N ASP A 29 2.44 -23.11 -3.31
CA ASP A 29 3.34 -24.06 -3.98
C ASP A 29 4.74 -23.93 -3.38
N ALA A 30 5.10 -24.88 -2.52
CA ALA A 30 6.37 -24.86 -1.81
C ALA A 30 7.59 -25.11 -2.73
N ALA A 31 7.40 -25.56 -3.97
CA ALA A 31 8.50 -25.77 -4.92
C ALA A 31 8.86 -24.50 -5.70
N VAL A 32 7.98 -23.50 -5.71
CA VAL A 32 8.19 -22.24 -6.44
C VAL A 32 8.86 -21.22 -5.52
N SER A 33 10.11 -20.87 -5.80
CA SER A 33 10.81 -19.77 -5.13
C SER A 33 10.63 -18.47 -5.92
N LEU A 34 10.20 -17.42 -5.22
CA LEU A 34 10.10 -16.05 -5.75
C LEU A 34 11.19 -15.13 -5.19
N GLY A 35 12.28 -15.69 -4.64
CA GLY A 35 13.36 -14.90 -4.04
C GLY A 35 13.04 -14.40 -2.62
N THR A 36 13.76 -13.39 -2.15
CA THR A 36 13.60 -12.85 -0.79
C THR A 36 12.40 -11.90 -0.67
N PRO A 37 11.73 -11.83 0.49
CA PRO A 37 10.70 -10.84 0.78
C PRO A 37 11.12 -9.42 0.41
N ALA A 38 10.31 -8.76 -0.40
CA ALA A 38 10.62 -7.43 -0.90
C ALA A 38 9.94 -6.33 -0.07
N HIS A 39 8.90 -6.64 0.72
CA HIS A 39 8.12 -5.67 1.48
C HIS A 39 7.35 -4.70 0.58
N LEU A 40 6.89 -5.17 -0.58
CA LEU A 40 6.32 -4.32 -1.63
C LEU A 40 5.07 -3.52 -1.22
N ALA A 41 4.36 -3.96 -0.18
CA ALA A 41 3.21 -3.24 0.36
C ALA A 41 3.56 -2.23 1.48
N SER A 42 4.81 -2.17 1.95
CA SER A 42 5.19 -1.32 3.10
C SER A 42 5.47 0.14 2.69
N GLY A 43 4.52 0.75 2.00
CA GLY A 43 4.52 2.18 1.68
C GLY A 43 3.16 2.81 1.93
N TRP A 44 3.09 4.14 2.07
CA TRP A 44 1.84 4.87 2.32
C TRP A 44 1.87 6.28 1.75
N ILE A 45 0.69 6.75 1.34
CA ILE A 45 0.44 8.16 1.07
C ILE A 45 0.16 8.90 2.39
N TYR A 46 0.85 10.03 2.61
CA TYR A 46 0.77 10.82 3.83
C TYR A 46 0.99 9.96 5.11
N GLY A 47 0.49 10.44 6.24
CA GLY A 47 0.59 9.76 7.53
C GLY A 47 1.86 10.05 8.33
N ILE A 48 2.77 10.87 7.79
CA ILE A 48 3.99 11.31 8.45
C ILE A 48 3.83 12.76 8.91
N PRO A 49 3.96 13.05 10.21
CA PRO A 49 3.87 14.42 10.70
C PRO A 49 4.99 15.31 10.16
N ASP A 50 4.65 16.57 9.87
CA ASP A 50 5.62 17.59 9.50
C ASP A 50 6.63 17.86 10.63
N ALA A 51 6.28 17.53 11.88
CA ALA A 51 7.21 17.51 13.00
C ALA A 51 7.99 16.18 13.04
N GLN A 52 9.24 16.20 12.56
CA GLN A 52 10.11 15.03 12.57
C GLN A 52 10.26 14.44 13.98
N GLY A 53 10.21 13.11 14.08
CA GLY A 53 10.38 12.39 15.34
C GLY A 53 9.13 12.34 16.23
N GLN A 54 7.99 12.89 15.79
CA GLN A 54 6.73 12.79 16.53
C GLN A 54 6.25 11.33 16.68
N ILE A 55 6.31 10.55 15.60
CA ILE A 55 6.02 9.11 15.62
C ILE A 55 7.30 8.35 16.01
N PRO A 56 7.27 7.48 17.05
CA PRO A 56 8.45 6.71 17.45
C PRO A 56 9.03 5.82 16.34
N ASP A 57 10.37 5.78 16.24
CA ASP A 57 11.14 5.05 15.22
C ASP A 57 10.69 3.60 15.03
N ARG A 58 10.29 2.93 16.12
CA ARG A 58 9.84 1.54 16.09
C ARG A 58 8.70 1.33 15.09
N PHE A 59 7.78 2.27 14.94
CA PHE A 59 6.63 2.10 14.05
C PHE A 59 7.01 2.10 12.57
N TYR A 60 8.09 2.79 12.19
CA TYR A 60 8.65 2.72 10.83
C TYR A 60 9.46 1.45 10.64
N THR A 61 10.37 1.14 11.58
CA THR A 61 11.28 -0.01 11.43
C THR A 61 10.57 -1.36 11.53
N GLU A 62 9.57 -1.50 12.41
CA GLU A 62 8.90 -2.76 12.64
C GLU A 62 7.86 -3.07 11.55
N SER A 63 7.24 -2.06 10.91
CA SER A 63 6.31 -2.23 9.78
C SER A 63 7.01 -2.47 8.43
N GLY A 64 8.35 -2.36 8.39
CA GLY A 64 9.13 -2.49 7.16
C GLY A 64 8.99 -1.31 6.22
N TYR A 65 8.67 -0.12 6.74
CA TYR A 65 8.44 1.08 5.95
C TYR A 65 9.55 1.35 4.94
N ARG A 66 9.18 1.48 3.66
CA ARG A 66 10.13 1.63 2.56
C ARG A 66 9.74 2.65 1.49
N TYR A 67 8.55 3.24 1.55
CA TYR A 67 8.10 4.18 0.53
C TYR A 67 7.06 5.19 1.06
N GLY A 68 7.38 6.48 1.02
CA GLY A 68 6.43 7.56 1.31
C GLY A 68 5.92 8.26 0.06
N ARG A 69 4.73 8.85 0.15
CA ARG A 69 4.19 9.75 -0.88
C ARG A 69 3.46 10.93 -0.25
N ALA A 70 3.84 12.16 -0.57
CA ALA A 70 3.17 13.37 -0.09
C ALA A 70 3.66 14.62 -0.84
N GLY A 71 2.96 15.73 -0.66
CA GLY A 71 3.35 17.05 -1.19
C GLY A 71 2.74 18.25 -0.44
N GLY A 72 2.25 18.05 0.79
CA GLY A 72 1.68 19.13 1.61
C GLY A 72 0.20 19.43 1.36
N ALA A 73 -0.58 18.47 0.86
CA ALA A 73 -2.03 18.58 0.67
C ALA A 73 -2.75 18.97 1.96
N GLN A 74 -3.85 19.70 1.81
CA GLN A 74 -4.77 20.10 2.88
C GLN A 74 -4.13 20.92 4.02
N LEU A 75 -2.94 21.47 3.78
CA LEU A 75 -2.41 22.59 4.54
C LEU A 75 -3.10 23.86 4.05
N HIS A 76 -4.06 24.37 4.83
CA HIS A 76 -4.97 25.45 4.42
C HIS A 76 -4.69 26.80 5.10
N ASP A 77 -3.85 26.83 6.12
CA ASP A 77 -3.49 28.11 6.76
C ASP A 77 -2.62 28.96 5.83
N GLU A 78 -2.68 30.28 6.01
CA GLU A 78 -1.83 31.22 5.29
C GLU A 78 -0.35 30.88 5.48
N GLY A 79 0.38 30.79 4.36
CA GLY A 79 1.79 30.41 4.35
C GLY A 79 2.04 28.92 4.05
N GLN A 80 1.01 28.14 3.72
CA GLN A 80 1.17 26.71 3.38
C GLN A 80 0.16 26.16 2.35
N ARG A 81 -0.50 27.02 1.57
CA ARG A 81 -1.56 26.62 0.62
C ARG A 81 -1.09 26.20 -0.78
N GLY A 82 0.21 26.32 -1.07
CA GLY A 82 0.78 26.01 -2.38
C GLY A 82 0.94 27.22 -3.32
N TRP A 83 1.56 26.98 -4.48
CA TRP A 83 2.01 27.99 -5.44
C TRP A 83 0.93 28.96 -5.91
N ILE A 84 -0.29 28.49 -6.17
CA ILE A 84 -1.38 29.35 -6.65
C ILE A 84 -1.79 30.45 -5.65
N TRP A 85 -1.32 30.39 -4.41
CA TRP A 85 -1.53 31.39 -3.38
C TRP A 85 -0.33 32.33 -3.15
N GLY A 86 0.81 32.04 -3.78
CA GLY A 86 2.01 32.87 -3.81
C GLY A 86 3.24 32.19 -3.20
N PRO A 87 4.43 32.83 -3.29
CA PRO A 87 5.70 32.21 -2.92
C PRO A 87 5.78 31.74 -1.46
N SER A 88 5.19 32.48 -0.52
CA SER A 88 5.19 32.07 0.90
C SER A 88 4.35 30.81 1.15
N ASP A 89 3.26 30.63 0.41
CA ASP A 89 2.39 29.47 0.54
C ASP A 89 2.96 28.21 -0.12
N TYR A 90 3.69 28.41 -1.22
CA TYR A 90 4.52 27.37 -1.82
C TYR A 90 5.63 26.91 -0.85
N GLU A 91 6.34 27.85 -0.23
CA GLU A 91 7.43 27.54 0.71
C GLU A 91 6.94 26.64 1.86
N GLY A 92 5.77 26.92 2.45
CA GLY A 92 5.21 26.06 3.49
C GLY A 92 4.96 24.62 3.04
N ARG A 93 4.41 24.42 1.84
CA ARG A 93 4.23 23.06 1.28
C ARG A 93 5.55 22.38 0.97
N PHE A 94 6.52 23.14 0.46
CA PHE A 94 7.85 22.62 0.20
C PHE A 94 8.54 22.17 1.51
N GLN A 95 8.37 22.90 2.61
CA GLN A 95 8.89 22.49 3.92
C GLN A 95 8.19 21.24 4.49
N SER A 96 6.87 21.11 4.31
CA SER A 96 6.15 19.86 4.65
C SER A 96 6.71 18.67 3.86
N PHE A 97 6.88 18.84 2.53
CA PHE A 97 7.56 17.87 1.67
C PHE A 97 8.95 17.49 2.22
N LEU A 98 9.82 18.47 2.48
CA LEU A 98 11.18 18.21 2.96
C LEU A 98 11.17 17.41 4.26
N SER A 99 10.28 17.75 5.21
CA SER A 99 10.17 17.02 6.47
C SER A 99 9.79 15.56 6.27
N ASN A 100 8.80 15.32 5.42
CA ASN A 100 8.31 13.99 5.07
C ASN A 100 9.38 13.18 4.30
N TYR A 101 10.06 13.82 3.34
CA TYR A 101 11.19 13.26 2.59
C TYR A 101 12.33 12.86 3.53
N HIS A 102 12.78 13.74 4.43
CA HIS A 102 13.86 13.45 5.37
C HIS A 102 13.49 12.31 6.34
N THR A 103 12.26 12.29 6.85
CA THR A 103 11.77 11.19 7.68
C THR A 103 11.80 9.88 6.90
N THR A 104 11.40 9.90 5.64
CA THR A 104 11.39 8.71 4.77
C THR A 104 12.80 8.20 4.48
N ARG A 105 13.72 9.11 4.13
CA ARG A 105 15.13 8.78 3.90
C ARG A 105 15.85 8.29 5.15
N LYS A 106 15.48 8.76 6.34
CA LYS A 106 16.01 8.26 7.63
C LYS A 106 15.86 6.74 7.76
N TYR A 107 14.78 6.16 7.23
CA TYR A 107 14.54 4.72 7.25
C TYR A 107 14.93 4.01 5.93
N GLY A 108 15.67 4.69 5.05
CA GLY A 108 16.14 4.15 3.77
C GLY A 108 15.07 4.06 2.68
N GLY A 109 13.84 4.50 2.95
CA GLY A 109 12.71 4.42 2.02
C GLY A 109 12.78 5.42 0.88
N ARG A 110 12.19 5.10 -0.27
CA ARG A 110 12.01 6.07 -1.37
C ARG A 110 10.88 7.06 -1.03
N PHE A 111 10.87 8.22 -1.66
CA PHE A 111 9.80 9.20 -1.45
C PHE A 111 9.25 9.70 -2.78
N GLN A 112 7.93 9.63 -2.96
CA GLN A 112 7.21 10.10 -4.13
C GLN A 112 6.59 11.48 -3.85
N LEU A 113 7.16 12.52 -4.44
CA LEU A 113 6.68 13.89 -4.33
C LEU A 113 5.49 14.14 -5.23
N LEU A 114 4.38 14.57 -4.64
CA LEU A 114 3.18 15.02 -5.35
C LEU A 114 3.29 16.51 -5.71
N ILE A 115 3.69 16.83 -6.94
CA ILE A 115 3.91 18.24 -7.30
C ILE A 115 2.61 19.03 -7.51
N HIS A 116 1.49 18.34 -7.73
CA HIS A 116 0.17 18.99 -7.80
C HIS A 116 -0.25 19.56 -6.44
N ASP A 117 0.19 18.94 -5.33
CA ASP A 117 0.00 19.48 -3.99
C ASP A 117 0.81 20.75 -3.80
N LEU A 118 2.07 20.79 -4.24
CA LEU A 118 2.89 22.00 -4.15
C LEU A 118 2.35 23.12 -5.05
N TRP A 119 1.74 22.77 -6.19
CA TRP A 119 0.97 23.72 -6.99
C TRP A 119 -0.20 24.30 -6.20
N GLY A 120 -0.88 23.49 -5.39
CA GLY A 120 -2.07 23.85 -4.62
C GLY A 120 -3.38 23.35 -5.23
N ALA A 121 -3.31 22.35 -6.13
CA ALA A 121 -4.48 21.65 -6.68
C ALA A 121 -4.67 20.31 -5.97
N ASP A 122 -5.13 20.34 -4.73
CA ASP A 122 -5.28 19.18 -3.84
C ASP A 122 -6.75 18.85 -3.51
N GLY A 123 -7.70 19.49 -4.20
CA GLY A 123 -9.14 19.37 -3.99
C GLY A 123 -9.72 20.42 -3.03
N GLY A 124 -8.90 21.19 -2.33
CA GLY A 124 -9.34 22.25 -1.42
C GLY A 124 -9.45 23.65 -2.03
N GLN A 125 -8.99 23.83 -3.26
CA GLN A 125 -8.95 25.10 -3.98
C GLN A 125 -10.35 25.57 -4.43
N ASN A 126 -10.53 26.88 -4.56
CA ASN A 126 -11.81 27.47 -4.99
C ASN A 126 -12.00 27.37 -6.52
N SER A 127 -13.21 27.69 -7.02
CA SER A 127 -13.57 27.56 -8.44
C SER A 127 -12.81 28.49 -9.40
N SER A 128 -12.10 29.50 -8.87
CA SER A 128 -11.25 30.41 -9.65
C SER A 128 -9.77 30.02 -9.64
N ALA A 129 -9.43 28.88 -9.04
CA ALA A 129 -8.05 28.38 -9.01
C ALA A 129 -7.48 28.25 -10.43
N PRO A 130 -6.28 28.79 -10.69
CA PRO A 130 -5.62 28.61 -11.97
C PRO A 130 -5.04 27.20 -12.06
N TYR A 131 -5.15 26.60 -13.25
CA TYR A 131 -4.47 25.35 -13.58
C TYR A 131 -3.41 25.57 -14.65
N PRO A 132 -2.38 24.72 -14.70
CA PRO A 132 -1.33 24.86 -15.71
C PRO A 132 -1.90 24.85 -17.13
N GLY A 133 -1.51 25.85 -17.94
CA GLY A 133 -1.93 25.95 -19.33
C GLY A 133 -3.31 26.57 -19.55
N ASP A 134 -3.97 27.07 -18.50
CA ASP A 134 -5.21 27.82 -18.67
C ASP A 134 -4.98 29.02 -19.62
N ASN A 135 -5.87 29.19 -20.60
CA ASN A 135 -5.76 30.18 -21.68
C ASN A 135 -4.48 30.05 -22.54
N ASP A 136 -3.96 28.83 -22.68
CA ASP A 136 -2.69 28.53 -23.36
C ASP A 136 -1.47 29.21 -22.72
N ASP A 137 -1.59 29.68 -21.48
CA ASP A 137 -0.51 30.32 -20.73
C ASP A 137 0.15 29.33 -19.75
N TRP A 138 1.43 29.09 -19.97
CA TRP A 138 2.26 28.19 -19.16
C TRP A 138 3.24 28.93 -18.25
N THR A 139 3.25 30.26 -18.28
CA THR A 139 4.27 31.10 -17.63
C THR A 139 4.38 30.80 -16.13
N SER A 140 3.26 30.84 -15.40
CA SER A 140 3.27 30.59 -13.96
C SER A 140 3.66 29.16 -13.61
N TYR A 141 3.28 28.19 -14.44
CA TYR A 141 3.68 26.79 -14.22
C TYR A 141 5.17 26.56 -14.52
N ASP A 142 5.73 27.26 -15.50
CA ASP A 142 7.17 27.23 -15.78
C ASP A 142 8.00 27.89 -14.68
N GLU A 143 7.49 28.97 -14.08
CA GLU A 143 8.08 29.60 -12.90
C GLU A 143 8.02 28.65 -11.69
N PHE A 144 6.88 27.98 -11.48
CA PHE A 144 6.73 26.94 -10.45
C PHE A 144 7.77 25.82 -10.62
N LEU A 145 7.90 25.27 -11.84
CA LEU A 145 8.89 24.21 -12.08
C LEU A 145 10.34 24.70 -11.89
N THR A 146 10.63 25.98 -12.16
CA THR A 146 11.94 26.57 -11.88
C THR A 146 12.21 26.58 -10.39
N ALA A 147 11.29 27.14 -9.60
CA ALA A 147 11.40 27.19 -8.14
C ALA A 147 11.55 25.78 -7.55
N LEU A 148 10.69 24.84 -7.95
CA LEU A 148 10.75 23.45 -7.50
C LEU A 148 12.09 22.79 -7.79
N ILE A 149 12.63 22.96 -9.00
CA ILE A 149 13.93 22.39 -9.37
C ILE A 149 15.04 23.00 -8.52
N ASP A 150 15.07 24.33 -8.41
CA ASP A 150 16.08 25.07 -7.64
C ASP A 150 16.03 24.67 -6.15
N ASP A 151 14.84 24.49 -5.58
CA ASP A 151 14.67 24.15 -4.17
C ASP A 151 15.05 22.70 -3.88
N ILE A 152 14.70 21.75 -4.77
CA ILE A 152 15.16 20.36 -4.65
C ILE A 152 16.70 20.30 -4.71
N GLN A 153 17.32 21.03 -5.64
CA GLN A 153 18.78 21.06 -5.78
C GLN A 153 19.46 21.72 -4.58
N SER A 154 18.95 22.87 -4.13
CA SER A 154 19.54 23.62 -3.00
C SER A 154 19.43 22.86 -1.68
N ASN A 155 18.40 22.04 -1.50
CA ASN A 155 18.22 21.17 -0.34
C ASN A 155 18.84 19.76 -0.51
N SER A 156 19.48 19.48 -1.65
CA SER A 156 20.04 18.16 -1.96
C SER A 156 19.02 17.02 -1.82
N ALA A 157 17.76 17.29 -2.16
CA ALA A 157 16.63 16.39 -1.94
C ALA A 157 16.40 15.43 -3.13
N THR A 158 17.47 14.93 -3.77
CA THR A 158 17.39 14.07 -4.96
C THR A 158 17.53 12.58 -4.66
N GLU A 159 18.20 12.21 -3.57
CA GLU A 159 18.49 10.81 -3.25
C GLU A 159 17.22 10.04 -2.87
N GLY A 160 16.85 9.03 -3.68
CA GLY A 160 15.65 8.24 -3.42
C GLY A 160 14.34 9.02 -3.64
N LEU A 161 14.41 10.17 -4.31
CA LEU A 161 13.25 10.95 -4.75
C LEU A 161 12.67 10.38 -6.04
N ASP A 162 11.34 10.29 -6.05
CA ASP A 162 10.50 10.07 -7.22
C ASP A 162 9.57 11.29 -7.32
N ILE A 163 9.28 11.76 -8.54
CA ILE A 163 8.35 12.87 -8.77
C ILE A 163 7.14 12.34 -9.50
N ASP A 164 5.99 12.40 -8.83
CA ASP A 164 4.67 12.10 -9.40
C ASP A 164 4.12 13.38 -10.02
N ILE A 165 4.00 13.38 -11.35
CA ILE A 165 3.76 14.59 -12.13
C ILE A 165 2.37 15.18 -11.84
N TRP A 166 1.35 14.34 -11.63
CA TRP A 166 0.01 14.79 -11.29
C TRP A 166 -0.82 13.66 -10.71
N ASN A 167 -1.69 13.95 -9.75
CA ASN A 167 -2.61 12.98 -9.16
C ASN A 167 -4.00 13.08 -9.77
N GLU A 168 -4.57 11.93 -10.16
CA GLU A 168 -5.95 11.76 -10.62
C GLU A 168 -6.47 12.89 -11.54
N PRO A 169 -5.74 13.21 -12.62
CA PRO A 169 -6.08 14.31 -13.54
C PRO A 169 -7.44 14.14 -14.23
N GLU A 170 -8.01 12.94 -14.22
CA GLU A 170 -9.34 12.67 -14.75
C GLU A 170 -10.47 13.17 -13.85
N LEU A 171 -10.16 13.56 -12.62
CA LEU A 171 -11.16 13.98 -11.65
C LEU A 171 -11.20 15.51 -11.53
N GLU A 172 -12.43 16.05 -11.50
CA GLU A 172 -12.66 17.50 -11.51
C GLU A 172 -12.00 18.20 -10.32
N TYR A 173 -11.91 17.56 -9.17
CA TYR A 173 -11.33 18.16 -7.98
C TYR A 173 -9.80 18.28 -8.03
N PHE A 174 -9.11 17.49 -8.87
CA PHE A 174 -7.65 17.59 -9.05
C PHE A 174 -7.23 18.25 -10.37
N TRP A 175 -8.14 18.38 -11.35
CA TRP A 175 -7.83 19.00 -12.65
C TRP A 175 -8.86 20.02 -13.14
N GLY A 176 -9.80 20.43 -12.29
CA GLY A 176 -10.75 21.50 -12.57
C GLY A 176 -11.60 21.31 -13.82
N GLY A 177 -11.78 20.07 -14.30
CA GLY A 177 -12.50 19.76 -15.54
C GLY A 177 -11.77 20.20 -16.82
N ARG A 178 -10.46 20.46 -16.77
CA ARG A 178 -9.66 20.77 -17.97
C ARG A 178 -9.54 19.52 -18.85
N SER A 179 -9.27 19.75 -20.14
CA SER A 179 -9.22 18.65 -21.11
C SER A 179 -8.03 17.70 -20.86
N THR A 180 -8.18 16.43 -21.26
CA THR A 180 -7.07 15.47 -21.27
C THR A 180 -5.90 15.98 -22.13
N ALA A 181 -6.15 16.71 -23.22
CA ALA A 181 -5.10 17.29 -24.05
C ALA A 181 -4.25 18.33 -23.29
N GLN A 182 -4.89 19.17 -22.46
CA GLN A 182 -4.17 20.13 -21.62
C GLN A 182 -3.32 19.41 -20.57
N TRP A 183 -3.85 18.35 -19.94
CA TRP A 183 -3.08 17.53 -19.01
C TRP A 183 -1.89 16.82 -19.68
N LEU A 184 -2.06 16.28 -20.88
CA LEU A 184 -0.95 15.67 -21.63
C LEU A 184 0.14 16.70 -22.00
N ASN A 185 -0.25 17.94 -22.31
CA ASN A 185 0.71 19.03 -22.48
C ASN A 185 1.48 19.34 -21.19
N LEU A 186 0.80 19.32 -20.03
CA LEU A 186 1.46 19.40 -18.73
C LEU A 186 2.45 18.24 -18.58
N TRP A 187 2.02 16.99 -18.81
CA TRP A 187 2.86 15.80 -18.68
C TRP A 187 4.17 15.95 -19.48
N GLY A 188 4.06 16.21 -20.78
CA GLY A 188 5.23 16.31 -21.65
C GLY A 188 6.18 17.44 -21.25
N ARG A 189 5.63 18.62 -20.94
CA ARG A 189 6.40 19.78 -20.50
C ARG A 189 7.15 19.49 -19.20
N THR A 190 6.47 18.93 -18.21
CA THR A 190 7.04 18.62 -16.90
C THR A 190 8.06 17.49 -16.98
N TYR A 191 7.75 16.41 -17.70
CA TYR A 191 8.65 15.27 -17.86
C TYR A 191 10.01 15.71 -18.42
N HIS A 192 10.02 16.42 -19.54
CA HIS A 192 11.27 16.82 -20.19
C HIS A 192 12.07 17.80 -19.32
N ARG A 193 11.38 18.75 -18.68
CA ARG A 193 12.04 19.74 -17.81
C ARG A 193 12.67 19.09 -16.56
N LEU A 194 11.97 18.17 -15.90
CA LEU A 194 12.52 17.45 -14.76
C LEU A 194 13.62 16.48 -15.18
N ARG A 195 13.48 15.81 -16.33
CA ARG A 195 14.51 14.90 -16.84
C ARG A 195 15.80 15.65 -17.20
N ASP A 196 15.69 16.83 -17.80
CA ASP A 196 16.85 17.68 -18.10
C ASP A 196 17.56 18.16 -16.83
N ALA A 197 16.79 18.47 -15.77
CA ALA A 197 17.33 18.96 -14.51
C ALA A 197 17.99 17.88 -13.64
N PHE A 198 17.43 16.66 -13.62
CA PHE A 198 17.82 15.63 -12.67
C PHE A 198 18.42 14.37 -13.30
N GLY A 199 18.38 14.24 -14.64
CA GLY A 199 18.79 13.02 -15.31
C GLY A 199 17.97 11.80 -14.84
N PRO A 200 18.49 10.56 -14.98
CA PRO A 200 17.79 9.34 -14.59
C PRO A 200 17.79 9.05 -13.08
N ASP A 201 18.49 9.85 -12.26
CA ASP A 201 18.67 9.58 -10.83
C ASP A 201 17.40 9.84 -10.00
N VAL A 202 16.62 10.84 -10.40
CA VAL A 202 15.27 11.09 -9.88
C VAL A 202 14.27 10.42 -10.81
N LEU A 203 13.43 9.56 -10.24
CA LEU A 203 12.43 8.84 -11.04
C LEU A 203 11.24 9.74 -11.33
N LEU A 204 10.71 9.67 -12.56
CA LEU A 204 9.48 10.36 -12.95
C LEU A 204 8.38 9.32 -13.10
N VAL A 205 7.29 9.46 -12.36
CA VAL A 205 6.24 8.44 -12.27
C VAL A 205 4.88 9.01 -12.68
N GLY A 206 3.98 8.13 -13.11
CA GLY A 206 2.66 8.48 -13.61
C GLY A 206 1.99 7.33 -14.37
N PRO A 207 0.73 7.48 -14.80
CA PRO A 207 -0.08 8.71 -14.79
C PRO A 207 -0.84 8.98 -13.49
N SER A 208 -0.78 8.08 -12.50
CA SER A 208 -1.47 8.20 -11.21
C SER A 208 -2.97 8.50 -11.36
N LEU A 209 -3.62 7.80 -12.30
CA LEU A 209 -5.07 7.83 -12.47
C LEU A 209 -5.74 7.11 -11.30
N SER A 210 -6.89 7.61 -10.86
CA SER A 210 -7.79 7.00 -9.87
C SER A 210 -8.30 5.64 -10.34
N GLU A 211 -8.45 5.48 -11.66
CA GLU A 211 -8.85 4.23 -12.27
C GLU A 211 -7.65 3.38 -12.73
N ALA A 212 -7.69 2.10 -12.37
CA ALA A 212 -6.73 1.10 -12.85
C ALA A 212 -6.68 1.00 -14.39
N PRO A 213 -5.55 0.52 -14.96
CA PRO A 213 -5.39 0.25 -16.39
C PRO A 213 -6.57 -0.49 -17.01
N SER A 214 -7.16 0.08 -18.06
CA SER A 214 -8.33 -0.47 -18.74
C SER A 214 -8.27 -0.25 -20.25
N THR A 215 -8.67 -1.28 -21.01
CA THR A 215 -8.76 -1.21 -22.48
C THR A 215 -9.90 -0.30 -22.97
N THR A 216 -10.83 0.07 -22.09
CA THR A 216 -11.96 0.95 -22.42
C THR A 216 -11.78 2.37 -21.89
N SER A 217 -10.73 2.64 -21.12
CA SER A 217 -10.47 3.99 -20.58
C SER A 217 -9.85 4.88 -21.67
N SER A 218 -10.53 5.99 -21.96
CA SER A 218 -10.03 7.00 -22.89
C SER A 218 -8.81 7.73 -22.33
N TRP A 219 -8.68 7.84 -21.01
CA TRP A 219 -7.51 8.45 -20.35
C TRP A 219 -6.27 7.59 -20.53
N TRP A 220 -6.35 6.27 -20.24
CA TRP A 220 -5.26 5.34 -20.46
C TRP A 220 -4.81 5.29 -21.93
N SER A 221 -5.76 5.13 -22.87
CA SER A 221 -5.42 5.04 -24.29
C SER A 221 -4.77 6.32 -24.85
N GLN A 222 -5.26 7.50 -24.46
CA GLN A 222 -4.67 8.78 -24.84
C GLN A 222 -3.29 8.98 -24.21
N TYR A 223 -3.12 8.65 -22.92
CA TYR A 223 -1.85 8.74 -22.22
C TYR A 223 -0.77 7.84 -22.84
N LEU A 224 -1.06 6.56 -23.04
CA LEU A 224 -0.10 5.60 -23.62
C LEU A 224 0.30 6.00 -25.05
N THR A 225 -0.66 6.48 -25.86
CA THR A 225 -0.38 7.04 -27.19
C THR A 225 0.54 8.26 -27.08
N PHE A 226 0.22 9.17 -26.16
CA PHE A 226 0.96 10.42 -26.00
C PHE A 226 2.40 10.18 -25.55
N ILE A 227 2.64 9.45 -24.46
CA ILE A 227 4.00 9.25 -23.94
C ILE A 227 4.91 8.53 -24.94
N ARG A 228 4.34 7.66 -25.79
CA ARG A 228 5.07 7.03 -26.87
C ARG A 228 5.55 8.05 -27.89
N SER A 229 4.64 8.91 -28.37
CA SER A 229 4.93 9.91 -29.40
C SER A 229 5.79 11.08 -28.89
N ASN A 230 5.58 11.47 -27.63
CA ASN A 230 6.27 12.57 -26.97
C ASN A 230 7.62 12.15 -26.37
N SER A 231 7.94 10.84 -26.35
CA SER A 231 9.14 10.27 -25.74
C SER A 231 9.27 10.61 -24.25
N SER A 232 8.15 10.57 -23.53
CA SER A 232 8.04 10.91 -22.10
C SER A 232 7.53 9.73 -21.26
N ILE A 233 8.10 8.56 -21.51
CA ILE A 233 7.74 7.31 -20.83
C ILE A 233 8.20 7.38 -19.38
N PRO A 234 7.32 7.14 -18.38
CA PRO A 234 7.71 7.21 -16.98
C PRO A 234 8.69 6.08 -16.61
N ASP A 235 9.39 6.26 -15.50
CA ASP A 235 10.26 5.24 -14.93
C ASP A 235 9.48 4.16 -14.18
N GLN A 236 8.29 4.51 -13.66
CA GLN A 236 7.32 3.59 -13.08
C GLN A 236 5.92 3.95 -13.59
N TYR A 237 5.12 2.94 -13.93
CA TYR A 237 3.70 3.16 -14.21
C TYR A 237 2.91 3.15 -12.90
N THR A 238 2.13 4.22 -12.67
CA THR A 238 1.34 4.40 -11.44
C THR A 238 -0.16 4.51 -11.70
N TRP A 239 -0.95 4.01 -10.76
CA TRP A 239 -2.42 4.07 -10.75
C TRP A 239 -2.95 3.71 -9.36
N HIS A 240 -4.24 3.91 -9.13
CA HIS A 240 -4.86 3.62 -7.83
C HIS A 240 -5.72 2.35 -7.85
N GLU A 241 -5.77 1.67 -6.71
CA GLU A 241 -6.60 0.50 -6.44
C GLU A 241 -7.56 0.79 -5.29
N GLU A 242 -8.36 1.84 -5.48
CA GLU A 242 -9.30 2.39 -4.50
C GLU A 242 -10.77 2.27 -4.94
N GLY A 243 -11.10 1.18 -5.64
CA GLY A 243 -12.48 0.76 -5.91
C GLY A 243 -12.82 -0.57 -5.24
N GLU A 244 -14.10 -0.89 -5.08
CA GLU A 244 -14.52 -2.20 -4.55
C GLU A 244 -14.04 -3.36 -5.43
N SER A 245 -14.03 -3.14 -6.74
CA SER A 245 -13.54 -4.09 -7.75
C SER A 245 -12.01 -4.08 -7.92
N SER A 246 -11.29 -3.28 -7.15
CA SER A 246 -9.83 -3.17 -7.25
C SER A 246 -9.13 -4.50 -6.98
N ASP A 247 -8.17 -4.81 -7.83
CA ASP A 247 -7.41 -6.05 -7.81
C ASP A 247 -6.08 -5.86 -8.55
N PRO A 248 -4.96 -5.75 -7.80
CA PRO A 248 -3.64 -5.61 -8.41
C PRO A 248 -3.32 -6.72 -9.42
N GLN A 249 -3.84 -7.95 -9.26
CA GLN A 249 -3.62 -9.01 -10.25
C GLN A 249 -4.19 -8.64 -11.62
N SER A 250 -5.44 -8.17 -11.63
CA SER A 250 -6.20 -7.89 -12.84
C SER A 250 -5.68 -6.63 -13.55
N SER A 251 -5.36 -5.58 -12.80
CA SER A 251 -4.80 -4.34 -13.35
C SER A 251 -3.39 -4.53 -13.91
N ASN A 252 -2.51 -5.25 -13.21
CA ASN A 252 -1.18 -5.61 -13.71
C ASN A 252 -1.23 -6.39 -15.02
N ALA A 253 -2.10 -7.40 -15.08
CA ALA A 253 -2.30 -8.19 -16.30
C ALA A 253 -2.80 -7.32 -17.45
N THR A 254 -3.72 -6.39 -17.16
CA THR A 254 -4.27 -5.46 -18.16
C THR A 254 -3.21 -4.49 -18.69
N LEU A 255 -2.44 -3.85 -17.81
CA LEU A 255 -1.35 -2.96 -18.24
C LEU A 255 -0.31 -3.71 -19.07
N LYS A 256 0.11 -4.90 -18.63
CA LYS A 256 1.06 -5.75 -19.36
C LYS A 256 0.57 -6.10 -20.77
N ALA A 257 -0.74 -6.29 -20.96
CA ALA A 257 -1.35 -6.53 -22.26
C ALA A 257 -1.49 -5.26 -23.12
N LEU A 258 -1.68 -4.09 -22.48
CA LEU A 258 -1.80 -2.80 -23.15
C LEU A 258 -0.46 -2.29 -23.70
N LEU A 259 0.62 -2.33 -22.92
CA LEU A 259 1.90 -1.70 -23.27
C LEU A 259 2.42 -2.09 -24.68
N PRO A 260 2.43 -3.37 -25.10
CA PRO A 260 2.89 -3.76 -26.44
C PRO A 260 2.01 -3.21 -27.58
N GLN A 261 0.73 -2.90 -27.33
CA GLN A 261 -0.16 -2.34 -28.34
C GLN A 261 0.18 -0.88 -28.67
N TYR A 262 0.90 -0.20 -27.78
CA TYR A 262 1.35 1.18 -27.92
C TYR A 262 2.87 1.30 -28.10
N ASP A 263 3.56 0.18 -28.39
CA ASP A 263 5.02 0.12 -28.51
C ASP A 263 5.77 0.66 -27.26
N LEU A 264 5.22 0.40 -26.08
CA LEU A 264 5.78 0.84 -24.81
C LEU A 264 6.52 -0.30 -24.08
N PRO A 265 7.65 0.00 -23.41
CA PRO A 265 8.37 -0.99 -22.63
C PRO A 265 7.63 -1.30 -21.33
N PHE A 266 7.89 -2.48 -20.78
CA PHE A 266 7.57 -2.74 -19.38
C PHE A 266 8.47 -1.91 -18.46
N ARG A 267 7.87 -1.39 -17.38
CA ARG A 267 8.53 -0.69 -16.28
C ARG A 267 7.97 -1.22 -14.96
N PRO A 268 8.64 -0.99 -13.81
CA PRO A 268 8.06 -1.29 -12.51
C PRO A 268 6.66 -0.67 -12.38
N ASN A 269 5.76 -1.45 -11.79
CA ASN A 269 4.40 -1.04 -11.51
C ASN A 269 4.29 -0.59 -10.06
N ASN A 270 3.51 0.47 -9.85
CA ASN A 270 3.35 1.08 -8.55
C ASN A 270 1.89 1.50 -8.34
N VAL A 271 1.17 0.73 -7.54
CA VAL A 271 -0.15 1.11 -7.04
C VAL A 271 0.06 2.12 -5.91
N ASN A 272 0.14 3.39 -6.28
CA ASN A 272 0.58 4.45 -5.37
C ASN A 272 -0.52 4.99 -4.45
N GLU A 273 -1.74 4.44 -4.56
CA GLU A 273 -2.80 4.44 -3.54
C GLU A 273 -3.57 3.12 -3.66
N TYR A 274 -3.68 2.33 -2.58
CA TYR A 274 -4.54 1.15 -2.54
C TYR A 274 -5.43 1.11 -1.29
N ALA A 275 -6.53 0.36 -1.44
CA ALA A 275 -7.57 0.14 -0.44
C ALA A 275 -8.42 1.38 -0.15
N ILE A 276 -9.73 1.25 -0.39
CA ILE A 276 -10.73 2.19 0.12
C ILE A 276 -10.76 2.21 1.65
N ALA A 277 -11.38 3.23 2.24
CA ALA A 277 -11.55 3.35 3.69
C ALA A 277 -12.12 2.07 4.36
N ALA A 278 -13.06 1.38 3.71
CA ALA A 278 -13.65 0.14 4.23
C ALA A 278 -12.68 -1.07 4.19
N TYR A 279 -11.60 -0.97 3.43
CA TYR A 279 -10.54 -1.98 3.31
C TYR A 279 -9.30 -1.63 4.14
N GLN A 280 -9.37 -0.58 4.96
CA GLN A 280 -8.35 -0.25 5.95
C GLN A 280 -8.58 -1.07 7.23
N VAL A 281 -8.40 -2.39 7.09
CA VAL A 281 -8.57 -3.41 8.13
C VAL A 281 -7.58 -4.57 7.92
N PRO A 282 -7.17 -5.30 8.98
CA PRO A 282 -6.18 -6.37 8.90
C PRO A 282 -6.40 -7.41 7.79
N SER A 283 -7.65 -7.85 7.59
CA SER A 283 -7.99 -8.87 6.59
C SER A 283 -7.74 -8.41 5.14
N ALA A 284 -7.94 -7.12 4.86
CA ALA A 284 -7.74 -6.54 3.56
C ALA A 284 -6.27 -6.18 3.34
N ASP A 285 -5.56 -5.71 4.38
CA ASP A 285 -4.11 -5.54 4.34
C ASP A 285 -3.39 -6.84 3.93
N ALA A 286 -3.70 -7.95 4.60
CA ALA A 286 -3.12 -9.25 4.27
C ALA A 286 -3.43 -9.69 2.83
N TRP A 287 -4.63 -9.36 2.32
CA TRP A 287 -5.03 -9.66 0.94
C TRP A 287 -4.23 -8.82 -0.07
N PHE A 288 -4.10 -7.50 0.16
CA PHE A 288 -3.31 -6.61 -0.70
C PHE A 288 -1.82 -6.97 -0.67
N ILE A 289 -1.25 -7.26 0.52
CA ILE A 289 0.14 -7.74 0.67
C ILE A 289 0.39 -8.94 -0.26
N SER A 290 -0.50 -9.95 -0.24
CA SER A 290 -0.38 -11.11 -1.11
C SER A 290 -0.34 -10.75 -2.60
N ARG A 291 -1.29 -9.93 -3.05
CA ARG A 291 -1.42 -9.55 -4.46
C ARG A 291 -0.21 -8.73 -4.94
N LEU A 292 0.23 -7.76 -4.13
CA LEU A 292 1.37 -6.89 -4.44
C LEU A 292 2.68 -7.68 -4.50
N GLU A 293 2.92 -8.57 -3.53
CA GLU A 293 4.11 -9.44 -3.51
C GLU A 293 4.11 -10.43 -4.69
N ARG A 294 2.97 -11.11 -4.95
CA ARG A 294 2.85 -12.08 -6.05
C ARG A 294 3.13 -11.45 -7.41
N HIS A 295 2.71 -10.21 -7.63
CA HIS A 295 2.80 -9.53 -8.92
C HIS A 295 3.96 -8.53 -9.01
N GLU A 296 4.90 -8.58 -8.06
CA GLU A 296 6.07 -7.68 -8.01
C GLU A 296 5.69 -6.20 -8.19
N THR A 297 4.58 -5.81 -7.56
CA THR A 297 3.99 -4.48 -7.69
C THR A 297 4.21 -3.71 -6.42
N ILE A 298 4.81 -2.53 -6.54
CA ILE A 298 4.95 -1.62 -5.41
C ILE A 298 3.55 -1.15 -5.00
N GLY A 299 3.26 -1.09 -3.71
CA GLY A 299 2.02 -0.57 -3.17
C GLY A 299 2.28 0.52 -2.14
N LEU A 300 1.53 1.61 -2.23
CA LEU A 300 1.41 2.60 -1.18
C LEU A 300 -0.04 2.62 -0.69
N ARG A 301 -0.22 2.31 0.59
CA ARG A 301 -1.53 2.27 1.24
C ARG A 301 -2.18 3.65 1.17
N GLY A 302 -3.45 3.68 0.78
CA GLY A 302 -4.28 4.88 0.78
C GLY A 302 -4.45 5.46 2.19
N ASN A 303 -4.72 6.75 2.28
CA ASN A 303 -4.94 7.44 3.54
C ASN A 303 -6.19 8.32 3.47
N TRP A 304 -7.20 7.89 4.22
CA TRP A 304 -8.54 8.47 4.19
C TRP A 304 -8.80 9.44 5.35
N ALA A 305 -7.75 9.90 6.04
CA ALA A 305 -7.83 11.01 6.98
C ALA A 305 -7.83 12.36 6.25
N SER A 306 -8.08 13.45 6.97
CA SER A 306 -8.18 14.79 6.38
C SER A 306 -7.49 15.85 7.22
N SER A 307 -7.13 16.97 6.58
CA SER A 307 -6.51 18.13 7.22
C SER A 307 -5.29 17.70 8.06
N THR A 308 -5.14 18.21 9.28
CA THR A 308 -4.04 17.82 10.18
C THR A 308 -3.93 16.31 10.45
N ALA A 309 -5.02 15.54 10.35
CA ALA A 309 -4.97 14.08 10.56
C ALA A 309 -4.45 13.32 9.33
N LEU A 310 -4.52 13.89 8.13
CA LEU A 310 -3.92 13.31 6.92
C LEU A 310 -2.42 13.10 7.12
N HIS A 311 -1.77 14.06 7.76
CA HIS A 311 -0.34 14.09 8.06
C HIS A 311 0.03 13.29 9.31
N ASP A 312 -0.81 12.37 9.77
CA ASP A 312 -0.54 11.60 10.99
C ASP A 312 -1.00 10.13 10.85
N PHE A 313 -0.68 9.32 11.84
CA PHE A 313 -1.16 7.95 12.01
C PHE A 313 -0.54 6.89 11.08
N LEU A 314 0.49 7.23 10.30
CA LEU A 314 1.10 6.32 9.31
C LEU A 314 0.06 5.64 8.43
N ALA A 315 -0.91 6.43 7.94
CA ALA A 315 -2.09 5.92 7.27
C ALA A 315 -2.75 4.82 8.13
N GLY A 316 -3.29 5.17 9.30
CA GLY A 316 -4.05 4.23 10.15
C GLY A 316 -3.28 3.11 10.86
N LEU A 317 -1.97 2.93 10.63
CA LEU A 317 -1.20 1.91 11.33
C LEU A 317 -0.97 2.24 12.81
N VAL A 318 -1.08 3.50 13.21
CA VAL A 318 -0.98 3.89 14.63
C VAL A 318 -2.16 4.73 15.06
N GLY A 319 -2.56 4.57 16.32
CA GLY A 319 -3.48 5.48 17.00
C GLY A 319 -2.73 6.33 18.02
N LYS A 320 -3.40 7.35 18.55
CA LYS A 320 -2.91 8.15 19.68
C LYS A 320 -4.08 8.76 20.46
N PRO A 321 -3.87 9.36 21.65
CA PRO A 321 -4.93 9.92 22.46
C PRO A 321 -5.84 10.87 21.66
N ASN A 322 -7.15 10.70 21.83
CA ASN A 322 -8.21 11.51 21.21
C ASN A 322 -8.26 11.45 19.66
N ALA A 323 -7.56 10.53 19.01
CA ALA A 323 -7.66 10.32 17.57
C ALA A 323 -9.13 10.10 17.14
N GLY A 324 -9.54 10.75 16.06
CA GLY A 324 -10.92 10.71 15.55
C GLY A 324 -11.95 11.48 16.39
N THR A 325 -11.53 12.25 17.40
CA THR A 325 -12.43 13.06 18.25
C THR A 325 -12.14 14.55 18.13
N SER A 326 -13.03 15.41 18.62
CA SER A 326 -12.83 16.87 18.65
C SER A 326 -11.70 17.33 19.59
N ALA A 327 -11.19 16.45 20.46
CA ALA A 327 -10.05 16.72 21.34
C ALA A 327 -8.71 16.25 20.75
N TYR A 328 -8.70 15.85 19.47
CA TYR A 328 -7.49 15.50 18.73
C TYR A 328 -6.49 16.66 18.72
N ASP A 329 -5.23 16.36 19.01
CA ASP A 329 -4.10 17.28 18.92
C ASP A 329 -3.11 16.75 17.89
N GLY A 330 -2.97 17.48 16.78
CA GLY A 330 -2.03 17.12 15.71
C GLY A 330 -0.57 17.02 16.14
N THR A 331 -0.20 17.71 17.22
CA THR A 331 1.16 17.68 17.79
C THR A 331 1.28 16.74 18.99
N GLY A 332 0.17 16.15 19.43
CA GLY A 332 0.14 15.21 20.53
C GLY A 332 0.95 13.95 20.23
N THR A 333 1.54 13.37 21.27
CA THR A 333 2.32 12.11 21.21
C THR A 333 1.57 10.99 21.95
N GLY A 334 2.24 9.86 22.20
CA GLY A 334 1.63 8.70 22.89
C GLY A 334 1.06 7.67 21.93
N TYR A 335 1.73 7.43 20.82
CA TYR A 335 1.30 6.49 19.79
C TYR A 335 1.29 5.03 20.25
N TRP A 336 0.29 4.28 19.79
CA TRP A 336 0.13 2.84 19.97
C TRP A 336 -0.17 2.14 18.63
N PRO A 337 0.16 0.83 18.51
CA PRO A 337 -0.12 0.06 17.30
C PRO A 337 -1.62 -0.21 17.13
N THR A 338 -2.11 -0.18 15.89
CA THR A 338 -3.43 -0.71 15.53
C THR A 338 -3.35 -2.17 15.08
N GLY A 339 -4.51 -2.79 14.81
CA GLY A 339 -4.55 -4.15 14.27
C GLY A 339 -3.80 -4.31 12.95
N GLU A 340 -3.91 -3.30 12.09
CA GLU A 340 -3.25 -3.22 10.78
C GLU A 340 -1.73 -3.20 10.95
N PHE A 341 -1.20 -2.42 11.91
CA PHE A 341 0.23 -2.44 12.20
C PHE A 341 0.74 -3.82 12.59
N GLN A 342 -0.04 -4.62 13.31
CA GLN A 342 0.38 -5.98 13.65
C GLN A 342 0.53 -6.86 12.41
N VAL A 343 -0.27 -6.64 11.37
CA VAL A 343 -0.13 -7.32 10.07
C VAL A 343 1.19 -6.93 9.40
N TYR A 344 1.46 -5.63 9.23
CA TYR A 344 2.72 -5.16 8.61
C TYR A 344 3.95 -5.55 9.45
N ARG A 345 3.81 -5.57 10.78
CA ARG A 345 4.86 -6.02 11.68
C ARG A 345 5.20 -7.49 11.48
N TYR A 346 4.19 -8.36 11.39
CA TYR A 346 4.42 -9.78 11.11
C TYR A 346 4.98 -10.01 9.71
N TYR A 347 4.43 -9.31 8.72
CA TYR A 347 4.91 -9.31 7.34
C TYR A 347 6.40 -8.97 7.24
N ASN A 348 6.88 -7.96 7.99
CA ASN A 348 8.28 -7.55 7.97
C ASN A 348 9.18 -8.41 8.87
N LEU A 349 8.78 -8.67 10.12
CA LEU A 349 9.67 -9.29 11.12
C LEU A 349 9.63 -10.83 11.09
N ASN A 350 8.51 -11.44 10.69
CA ASN A 350 8.32 -12.88 10.77
C ASN A 350 8.41 -13.56 9.41
N GLN A 351 7.88 -12.93 8.34
CA GLN A 351 7.88 -13.51 6.99
C GLN A 351 9.20 -13.24 6.25
N THR A 352 10.25 -13.90 6.72
CA THR A 352 11.63 -13.79 6.22
C THR A 352 12.04 -15.01 5.39
N GLY A 353 13.25 -14.97 4.82
CA GLY A 353 13.81 -16.09 4.05
C GLY A 353 13.39 -16.04 2.58
N THR A 354 12.66 -17.04 2.12
CA THR A 354 12.26 -17.21 0.71
C THR A 354 10.75 -17.07 0.57
N ARG A 355 10.30 -16.16 -0.31
CA ARG A 355 8.92 -16.09 -0.80
C ARG A 355 8.61 -17.33 -1.63
N VAL A 356 7.44 -17.92 -1.39
CA VAL A 356 6.96 -19.07 -2.17
C VAL A 356 5.81 -18.69 -3.10
N GLY A 357 5.62 -19.47 -4.16
CA GLY A 357 4.53 -19.26 -5.10
C GLY A 357 3.18 -19.42 -4.42
N THR A 358 2.24 -18.50 -4.69
CA THR A 358 0.86 -18.61 -4.19
C THR A 358 -0.17 -18.31 -5.27
N THR A 359 -1.37 -18.82 -5.11
CA THR A 359 -2.58 -18.44 -5.86
C THR A 359 -3.71 -18.13 -4.89
N GLY A 360 -4.47 -17.07 -5.19
CA GLY A 360 -5.66 -16.71 -4.41
C GLY A 360 -6.86 -17.61 -4.71
N SER A 361 -7.93 -17.46 -3.93
CA SER A 361 -9.19 -18.16 -4.17
C SER A 361 -9.85 -17.72 -5.49
N ALA A 362 -10.68 -18.60 -6.07
CA ALA A 362 -11.31 -18.35 -7.36
C ALA A 362 -12.37 -17.22 -7.33
N ASP A 363 -12.95 -16.94 -6.16
CA ASP A 363 -13.85 -15.81 -5.93
C ASP A 363 -13.12 -14.47 -5.71
N ASN A 364 -11.78 -14.46 -5.69
CA ASN A 364 -10.92 -13.31 -5.40
C ASN A 364 -11.11 -12.68 -4.01
N ASN A 365 -11.91 -13.26 -3.13
CA ASN A 365 -12.16 -12.70 -1.81
C ASN A 365 -11.10 -13.13 -0.78
N PHE A 366 -10.35 -14.20 -1.04
CA PHE A 366 -9.36 -14.73 -0.10
C PHE A 366 -8.01 -14.95 -0.76
N ASP A 367 -6.95 -14.60 -0.04
CA ASP A 367 -5.60 -14.70 -0.56
C ASP A 367 -4.57 -14.99 0.54
N VAL A 368 -3.42 -15.54 0.13
CA VAL A 368 -2.31 -15.93 1.00
C VAL A 368 -0.95 -15.47 0.48
N TYR A 369 -0.15 -14.90 1.37
CA TYR A 369 1.27 -14.62 1.16
C TYR A 369 2.09 -15.55 2.04
N ALA A 370 3.10 -16.21 1.46
CA ALA A 370 3.83 -17.25 2.16
C ALA A 370 5.35 -17.14 1.97
N THR A 371 6.07 -17.48 3.04
CA THR A 371 7.53 -17.49 3.09
C THR A 371 8.04 -18.68 3.89
N HIS A 372 9.29 -19.11 3.66
CA HIS A 372 9.99 -20.00 4.58
C HIS A 372 11.40 -19.55 4.89
N ASP A 373 11.84 -19.79 6.12
CA ASP A 373 13.21 -19.49 6.59
C ASP A 373 14.18 -20.68 6.49
N GLY A 374 13.73 -21.77 5.86
CA GLY A 374 14.47 -23.02 5.71
C GLY A 374 14.18 -24.05 6.80
N SER A 375 13.33 -23.70 7.77
CA SER A 375 12.84 -24.62 8.80
C SER A 375 11.35 -24.48 9.09
N THR A 376 10.78 -23.30 8.86
CA THR A 376 9.37 -22.99 9.11
C THR A 376 8.75 -22.37 7.88
N LEU A 377 7.61 -22.90 7.44
CA LEU A 377 6.73 -22.24 6.47
C LEU A 377 5.77 -21.33 7.24
N LYS A 378 5.63 -20.08 6.81
CA LYS A 378 4.72 -19.09 7.38
C LYS A 378 3.77 -18.58 6.30
N ILE A 379 2.49 -18.52 6.58
CA ILE A 379 1.43 -18.13 5.64
C ILE A 379 0.59 -17.05 6.29
N LEU A 380 0.60 -15.84 5.75
CA LEU A 380 -0.31 -14.76 6.11
C LEU A 380 -1.52 -14.81 5.17
N SER A 381 -2.73 -14.67 5.71
CA SER A 381 -3.98 -14.82 4.96
C SER A 381 -4.98 -13.71 5.26
N GLY A 382 -5.71 -13.29 4.24
CA GLY A 382 -6.66 -12.19 4.30
C GLY A 382 -7.89 -12.40 3.43
N SER A 383 -9.04 -11.91 3.89
CA SER A 383 -10.36 -12.10 3.26
C SER A 383 -10.92 -10.85 2.57
N LYS A 384 -10.09 -9.83 2.28
CA LYS A 384 -10.52 -8.58 1.62
C LYS A 384 -11.79 -7.97 2.26
N ALA A 385 -11.80 -7.89 3.59
CA ALA A 385 -12.95 -7.42 4.37
C ALA A 385 -14.26 -8.22 4.15
N GLN A 386 -14.16 -9.54 3.91
CA GLN A 386 -15.31 -10.45 3.78
C GLN A 386 -15.34 -11.48 4.92
N THR A 387 -16.55 -11.89 5.29
CA THR A 387 -16.74 -13.11 6.09
C THR A 387 -16.87 -14.32 5.19
N GLY A 388 -16.51 -15.50 5.70
CA GLY A 388 -16.61 -16.73 4.92
C GLY A 388 -15.69 -17.82 5.42
N THR A 389 -15.68 -18.93 4.70
CA THR A 389 -14.78 -20.05 4.96
C THR A 389 -14.05 -20.43 3.68
N TRP A 390 -12.73 -20.46 3.74
CA TRP A 390 -11.86 -20.78 2.61
C TRP A 390 -10.90 -21.89 2.98
N ASN A 391 -10.43 -22.62 1.97
CA ASN A 391 -9.37 -23.59 2.14
C ASN A 391 -8.00 -22.95 1.87
N ILE A 392 -6.99 -23.45 2.57
CA ILE A 392 -5.58 -23.27 2.21
C ILE A 392 -5.04 -24.65 1.89
N THR A 393 -4.44 -24.79 0.70
CA THR A 393 -3.71 -26.00 0.31
C THR A 393 -2.23 -25.66 0.15
N VAL A 394 -1.36 -26.42 0.80
CA VAL A 394 0.08 -26.37 0.53
C VAL A 394 0.44 -27.61 -0.28
N THR A 395 1.00 -27.42 -1.45
CA THR A 395 1.46 -28.49 -2.35
C THR A 395 2.99 -28.57 -2.37
N ASN A 396 3.49 -29.70 -2.89
CA ASN A 396 4.90 -29.96 -3.07
C ASN A 396 5.71 -29.93 -1.76
N LEU A 397 5.14 -30.45 -0.66
CA LEU A 397 5.79 -30.45 0.67
C LEU A 397 7.18 -31.10 0.66
N SER A 398 7.43 -32.05 -0.24
CA SER A 398 8.72 -32.71 -0.42
C SER A 398 9.83 -31.76 -0.87
N SER A 399 9.52 -30.61 -1.49
CA SER A 399 10.52 -29.58 -1.78
C SER A 399 11.08 -28.94 -0.49
N LEU A 400 10.31 -28.99 0.60
CA LEU A 400 10.72 -28.55 1.94
C LEU A 400 11.47 -29.64 2.72
N GLY A 401 11.58 -30.85 2.17
CA GLY A 401 12.24 -31.99 2.82
C GLY A 401 11.30 -32.92 3.60
N LEU A 402 9.99 -32.67 3.58
CA LEU A 402 9.00 -33.57 4.15
C LEU A 402 8.82 -34.83 3.28
N PRO A 403 8.43 -35.99 3.86
CA PRO A 403 7.95 -37.11 3.05
C PRO A 403 6.68 -36.73 2.29
N THR A 404 6.22 -37.55 1.33
CA THR A 404 4.98 -37.28 0.57
C THR A 404 3.69 -37.56 1.36
N SER A 405 3.80 -38.06 2.60
CA SER A 405 2.69 -38.28 3.51
C SER A 405 3.17 -38.30 4.96
N GLY A 406 2.38 -37.76 5.87
CA GLY A 406 2.74 -37.67 7.29
C GLY A 406 1.76 -36.79 8.07
N SER A 407 2.25 -36.16 9.13
CA SER A 407 1.52 -35.14 9.87
C SER A 407 2.41 -33.93 10.14
N ILE A 408 1.83 -32.75 10.16
CA ILE A 408 2.44 -31.49 10.61
C ILE A 408 1.56 -30.85 11.68
N ASP A 409 2.17 -30.07 12.56
CA ASP A 409 1.45 -29.26 13.54
C ASP A 409 1.41 -27.81 13.06
N ILE A 410 0.20 -27.31 12.77
CA ILE A 410 -0.02 -25.95 12.27
C ILE A 410 -0.41 -25.07 13.45
N THR A 411 0.43 -24.07 13.74
CA THR A 411 0.18 -22.99 14.70
C THR A 411 -0.58 -21.86 14.03
N THR A 412 -1.62 -21.34 14.69
CA THR A 412 -2.44 -20.25 14.16
C THR A 412 -2.37 -18.99 15.04
N TYR A 413 -2.21 -17.83 14.39
CA TYR A 413 -2.31 -16.51 15.00
C TYR A 413 -3.43 -15.71 14.33
N GLU A 414 -4.14 -14.89 15.11
CA GLU A 414 -5.17 -13.95 14.65
C GLU A 414 -4.70 -12.51 14.86
N PHE A 415 -4.81 -11.68 13.82
CA PHE A 415 -4.58 -10.25 13.88
C PHE A 415 -5.92 -9.57 14.14
N GLY A 416 -6.13 -9.16 15.38
CA GLY A 416 -7.39 -8.57 15.84
C GLY A 416 -7.62 -7.16 15.30
N TRP A 417 -8.89 -6.73 15.35
CA TRP A 417 -9.32 -5.39 15.00
C TRP A 417 -10.03 -4.73 16.18
N ASN A 418 -9.65 -3.49 16.52
CA ASN A 418 -10.26 -2.71 17.60
C ASN A 418 -10.73 -1.33 17.11
N GLY A 419 -11.01 -1.22 15.81
CA GLY A 419 -11.31 0.05 15.13
C GLY A 419 -10.06 0.79 14.64
N GLN A 420 -10.28 1.79 13.79
CA GLN A 420 -9.24 2.55 13.04
C GLN A 420 -8.12 3.13 13.90
N TYR A 421 -8.42 3.51 15.14
CA TYR A 421 -7.44 4.07 16.09
C TYR A 421 -7.29 3.21 17.34
N GLY A 422 -7.88 2.01 17.35
CA GLY A 422 -7.90 1.14 18.52
C GLY A 422 -6.56 0.47 18.75
N GLU A 423 -6.10 0.47 20.00
CA GLU A 423 -4.87 -0.19 20.40
C GLU A 423 -5.00 -1.72 20.26
N VAL A 424 -3.99 -2.32 19.60
CA VAL A 424 -3.81 -3.76 19.47
C VAL A 424 -2.32 -4.08 19.62
N ASP A 425 -1.92 -4.61 20.79
CA ASP A 425 -0.49 -4.78 21.13
C ASP A 425 0.21 -5.96 20.46
N ALA A 426 -0.53 -7.02 20.14
CA ALA A 426 0.01 -8.23 19.53
C ALA A 426 -1.08 -9.08 18.84
N PRO A 427 -0.69 -9.95 17.89
CA PRO A 427 -1.55 -11.02 17.41
C PRO A 427 -1.91 -12.00 18.54
N THR A 428 -3.10 -12.59 18.47
CA THR A 428 -3.57 -13.58 19.44
C THR A 428 -3.26 -14.99 18.97
N TYR A 429 -2.57 -15.78 19.79
CA TYR A 429 -2.38 -17.22 19.54
C TYR A 429 -3.71 -17.97 19.64
N LYS A 430 -4.10 -18.68 18.57
CA LYS A 430 -5.38 -19.41 18.47
C LYS A 430 -5.24 -20.91 18.71
N GLY A 431 -4.02 -21.41 18.87
CA GLY A 431 -3.76 -22.82 19.11
C GLY A 431 -2.87 -23.44 18.04
N GLN A 432 -2.64 -24.74 18.22
CA GLN A 432 -1.90 -25.59 17.30
C GLN A 432 -2.73 -26.85 17.04
N VAL A 433 -2.84 -27.25 15.77
CA VAL A 433 -3.63 -28.41 15.35
C VAL A 433 -2.79 -29.30 14.44
N THR A 434 -2.80 -30.61 14.71
CA THR A 434 -2.15 -31.60 13.86
C THR A 434 -2.99 -31.87 12.61
N HIS A 435 -2.39 -31.72 11.43
CA HIS A 435 -2.97 -32.05 10.14
C HIS A 435 -2.21 -33.20 9.50
N THR A 436 -2.92 -34.25 9.11
CA THR A 436 -2.36 -35.31 8.27
C THR A 436 -2.33 -34.86 6.83
N TYR A 437 -1.26 -35.20 6.12
CA TYR A 437 -1.05 -34.84 4.73
C TYR A 437 -0.67 -36.09 3.93
N ALA A 438 -1.00 -36.09 2.64
CA ALA A 438 -0.76 -37.20 1.73
C ALA A 438 -0.67 -36.68 0.30
N ASN A 439 -0.10 -37.47 -0.62
CA ASN A 439 0.12 -37.06 -2.01
C ASN A 439 0.90 -35.74 -2.14
N ASP A 440 1.81 -35.50 -1.20
CA ASP A 440 2.65 -34.30 -1.15
C ASP A 440 1.88 -32.98 -0.93
N GLU A 441 0.67 -33.05 -0.38
CA GLU A 441 -0.16 -31.89 -0.05
C GLU A 441 -0.84 -32.00 1.31
N VAL A 442 -1.08 -30.83 1.91
CA VAL A 442 -1.93 -30.66 3.09
C VAL A 442 -2.99 -29.60 2.80
N THR A 443 -4.22 -29.83 3.26
CA THR A 443 -5.32 -28.86 3.15
C THR A 443 -6.02 -28.69 4.49
N TRP A 444 -6.30 -27.44 4.86
CA TRP A 444 -7.16 -27.09 5.97
C TRP A 444 -8.06 -25.91 5.58
N TRP A 445 -9.00 -25.56 6.45
CA TRP A 445 -9.88 -24.42 6.26
C TRP A 445 -9.67 -23.36 7.34
N VAL A 446 -10.02 -22.13 7.00
CA VAL A 446 -10.08 -20.98 7.90
C VAL A 446 -11.44 -20.31 7.75
N GLU A 447 -12.06 -19.97 8.88
CA GLU A 447 -13.31 -19.21 8.92
C GLU A 447 -13.04 -17.79 9.42
N PHE A 448 -13.40 -16.81 8.60
CA PHE A 448 -13.45 -15.40 8.99
C PHE A 448 -14.87 -15.10 9.47
N SER A 449 -15.09 -15.28 10.78
CA SER A 449 -16.36 -14.90 11.41
C SER A 449 -16.49 -13.37 11.60
N ASP A 450 -15.34 -12.69 11.67
CA ASP A 450 -15.22 -11.23 11.56
C ASP A 450 -14.48 -10.91 10.25
N ALA A 451 -15.07 -10.02 9.46
CA ALA A 451 -14.50 -9.56 8.21
C ALA A 451 -13.20 -8.77 8.40
N ASN A 452 -12.91 -8.25 9.60
CA ASN A 452 -11.80 -7.33 9.82
C ASN A 452 -10.51 -8.00 10.28
N VAL A 453 -10.54 -9.27 10.69
CA VAL A 453 -9.35 -9.97 11.24
C VAL A 453 -8.57 -10.67 10.14
N ALA A 454 -7.25 -10.78 10.30
CA ALA A 454 -6.40 -11.63 9.46
C ALA A 454 -5.89 -12.84 10.25
N TYR A 455 -5.37 -13.85 9.54
CA TYR A 455 -4.77 -15.03 10.17
C TYR A 455 -3.39 -15.32 9.61
N ALA A 456 -2.48 -15.77 10.48
CA ALA A 456 -1.24 -16.42 10.07
C ALA A 456 -1.19 -17.88 10.51
N PHE A 457 -0.56 -18.72 9.69
CA PHE A 457 -0.35 -20.14 9.92
C PHE A 457 1.14 -20.46 9.81
N GLU A 458 1.66 -21.25 10.75
CA GLU A 458 3.06 -21.63 10.78
C GLU A 458 3.23 -23.12 11.05
N PHE A 459 4.13 -23.79 10.33
CA PHE A 459 4.54 -25.16 10.65
C PHE A 459 6.00 -25.42 10.28
N GLY A 460 6.65 -26.27 11.08
CA GLY A 460 8.02 -26.72 10.83
C GLY A 460 8.08 -27.88 9.84
N PHE A 461 9.20 -27.99 9.12
CA PHE A 461 9.46 -29.06 8.15
C PHE A 461 10.86 -29.65 8.25
#